data_AF-A0A933N701-F1
#
_entry.id   AF-A0A933N701-F1
#
_cell.length_a   1.000
_cell.length_b   1.000
_cell.length_c   1.000
_cell.angle_alpha   90.00
_cell.angle_beta   90.00
_cell.angle_gamma   90.00
#
_symmetry.space_group_name_H-M   'P 1'
#
loop_
_entity.id
_entity.type
_entity.pdbx_description
1 polymer ?
#
loop_
_entity_poly.entity_id
_entity_poly.type
_entity_poly.pdbx_seq_one_letter_code
_entity_poly.pdbx_strand_id
1 'polypeptide(L)'
;MSKVREFLHKKQYDHPKLPYWRTQRSKPYVRFARDRDGLVYREARLFVVIEPEVCDDMRWNPDLNLALIHDKFRAQTRDNEGERFGFMLDDALRPAEVRYGDGFFNIVLQDFLRDEGFDDLPAVAAKLKRIYRSSAVYSQAPAMECREKISGALSECGELLTDSLEYAEDEAEPILAAAIAYYLDDRFHLTNQELLGLR
;
A
#
# COMPACT_ATOMS: atom_id res chain seq x y z
N MET A 1 34.62 -17.24 3.80
CA MET A 1 33.18 -17.06 3.55
C MET A 1 33.00 -16.44 2.17
N SER A 2 31.99 -16.85 1.39
CA SER A 2 31.80 -16.37 0.01
C SER A 2 31.26 -14.94 -0.01
N LYS A 3 31.87 -14.05 -0.81
CA LYS A 3 31.39 -12.67 -1.06
C LYS A 3 29.93 -12.63 -1.55
N VAL A 4 29.45 -13.71 -2.18
CA VAL A 4 28.05 -13.83 -2.60
C VAL A 4 27.10 -13.88 -1.40
N ARG A 5 27.49 -14.49 -0.27
CA ARG A 5 26.66 -14.49 0.94
C ARG A 5 26.55 -13.10 1.58
N GLU A 6 27.57 -12.24 1.45
CA GLU A 6 27.50 -10.85 1.93
C GLU A 6 26.52 -10.00 1.10
N PHE A 7 26.40 -10.25 -0.21
CA PHE A 7 25.40 -9.58 -1.06
C PHE A 7 23.97 -10.13 -0.88
N LEU A 8 23.82 -11.35 -0.35
CA LEU A 8 22.50 -11.95 -0.10
C LEU A 8 21.87 -11.51 1.23
N HIS A 9 22.64 -10.91 2.14
CA HIS A 9 22.04 -10.27 3.31
C HIS A 9 21.48 -8.93 2.86
N LYS A 10 20.19 -8.88 2.50
CA LYS A 10 19.43 -7.61 2.45
C LYS A 10 19.79 -6.84 3.72
N LYS A 11 20.37 -5.65 3.56
CA LYS A 11 20.77 -4.80 4.69
C LYS A 11 19.53 -4.62 5.55
N GLN A 12 19.52 -5.27 6.72
CA GLN A 12 18.39 -5.19 7.64
C GLN A 12 18.24 -3.72 8.03
N TYR A 13 17.05 -3.16 7.81
CA TYR A 13 16.77 -1.79 8.21
C TYR A 13 16.90 -1.69 9.72
N ASP A 14 17.83 -0.86 10.19
CA ASP A 14 18.20 -0.75 11.60
C ASP A 14 17.76 0.60 12.14
N HIS A 15 16.48 0.68 12.50
CA HIS A 15 15.95 1.85 13.19
C HIS A 15 16.24 1.74 14.70
N PRO A 16 16.81 2.77 15.34
CA PRO A 16 17.30 2.68 16.72
C PRO A 16 16.21 2.34 17.76
N LYS A 17 14.93 2.57 17.43
CA LYS A 17 13.80 2.23 18.32
C LYS A 17 13.22 0.82 18.10
N LEU A 18 13.54 0.13 16.99
CA LEU A 18 13.02 -1.23 16.75
C LEU A 18 13.41 -2.21 17.88
N PRO A 19 14.66 -2.24 18.39
CA PRO A 19 15.00 -3.09 19.53
C PRO A 19 14.16 -2.79 20.76
N TYR A 20 13.92 -1.51 21.05
CA TYR A 20 13.07 -1.10 22.17
C TYR A 20 11.64 -1.62 21.99
N TRP A 21 11.00 -1.38 20.84
CA TRP A 21 9.61 -1.82 20.61
C TRP A 21 9.44 -3.34 20.64
N ARG A 22 10.41 -4.10 20.14
CA ARG A 22 10.41 -5.58 20.18
C ARG A 22 10.47 -6.16 21.59
N THR A 23 11.00 -5.40 22.56
CA THR A 23 11.16 -5.87 23.96
C THR A 23 10.00 -5.48 24.87
N GLN A 24 8.96 -4.82 24.33
CA GLN A 24 7.82 -4.39 25.12
C GLN A 24 6.97 -5.57 25.59
N ARG A 25 6.42 -5.44 26.80
CA ARG A 25 5.56 -6.47 27.40
C ARG A 25 4.16 -6.49 26.79
N SER A 26 3.58 -5.31 26.52
CA SER A 26 2.36 -5.19 25.74
C SER A 26 2.68 -5.36 24.26
N LYS A 27 1.77 -5.99 23.51
CA LYS A 27 1.93 -6.17 22.07
C LYS A 27 1.76 -4.80 21.40
N PRO A 28 2.81 -4.20 20.83
CA PRO A 28 2.68 -2.93 20.15
C PRO A 28 1.83 -3.08 18.88
N TYR A 29 1.19 -2.00 18.48
CA TYR A 29 0.49 -1.90 17.20
C TYR A 29 0.85 -0.60 16.49
N VAL A 30 0.58 -0.55 15.19
CA VAL A 30 0.78 0.63 14.36
C VAL A 30 -0.54 1.36 14.21
N ARG A 31 -0.48 2.69 14.16
CA ARG A 31 -1.53 3.51 13.58
C ARG A 31 -0.92 4.32 12.45
N PHE A 32 -1.42 4.12 11.24
CA PHE A 32 -1.13 5.00 10.12
C PHE A 32 -2.03 6.23 10.21
N ALA A 33 -1.52 7.41 9.87
CA ALA A 33 -2.39 8.57 9.70
C ALA A 33 -1.88 9.46 8.57
N ARG A 34 -2.82 9.92 7.75
CA ARG A 34 -2.58 10.91 6.71
C ARG A 34 -3.83 11.78 6.60
N ASP A 35 -3.95 12.72 7.53
CA ASP A 35 -5.14 13.56 7.61
C ASP A 35 -5.26 14.46 6.37
N ARG A 36 -6.49 14.65 5.92
CA ARG A 36 -6.81 15.57 4.84
C ARG A 36 -6.85 17.01 5.36
N ASP A 37 -6.30 17.93 4.59
CA ASP A 37 -6.31 19.38 4.84
C ASP A 37 -6.84 20.10 3.58
N GLY A 38 -8.18 20.17 3.48
CA GLY A 38 -8.86 20.63 2.27
C GLY A 38 -8.73 19.65 1.10
N LEU A 39 -8.10 20.11 -0.01
CA LEU A 39 -7.88 19.32 -1.23
C LEU A 39 -6.53 18.59 -1.24
N VAL A 40 -5.71 18.79 -0.21
CA VAL A 40 -4.41 18.13 -0.06
C VAL A 40 -4.42 17.22 1.15
N TYR A 41 -3.50 16.28 1.17
CA TYR A 41 -3.22 15.46 2.34
C TYR A 41 -2.00 16.00 3.08
N ARG A 42 -2.03 15.91 4.41
CA ARG A 42 -0.84 16.13 5.24
C ARG A 42 0.18 15.02 4.98
N GLU A 43 1.40 15.25 5.49
CA GLU A 43 2.46 14.25 5.49
C GLU A 43 1.97 12.97 6.18
N ALA A 44 2.19 11.81 5.56
CA ALA A 44 1.85 10.52 6.14
C ALA A 44 2.74 10.22 7.34
N ARG A 45 2.15 9.67 8.40
CA ARG A 45 2.81 9.37 9.67
C ARG A 45 2.51 7.96 10.15
N LEU A 46 3.48 7.40 10.86
CA LEU A 46 3.37 6.13 11.58
C LEU A 46 3.45 6.40 13.07
N PHE A 47 2.48 5.89 13.80
CA PHE A 47 2.46 5.91 15.25
C PHE A 47 2.64 4.48 15.75
N VAL A 48 3.71 4.21 16.49
CA VAL A 48 3.87 2.94 17.20
C VAL A 48 3.29 3.12 18.59
N VAL A 49 2.21 2.40 18.87
CA VAL A 49 1.48 2.50 20.14
C VAL A 49 1.80 1.30 21.01
N ILE A 50 2.28 1.58 22.22
CA ILE A 50 2.54 0.60 23.28
C ILE A 50 1.65 1.00 24.45
N GLU A 51 0.59 0.23 24.65
CA GLU A 51 -0.35 0.49 25.75
C GLU A 51 0.34 0.32 27.11
N PRO A 52 0.00 1.18 28.10
CA PRO A 52 -1.06 2.20 28.07
C PRO A 52 -0.64 3.62 27.63
N GLU A 53 0.65 3.89 27.39
CA GLU A 53 1.16 5.27 27.50
C GLU A 53 2.12 5.75 26.42
N VAL A 54 2.79 4.85 25.67
CA VAL A 54 3.84 5.29 24.75
C VAL A 54 3.32 5.29 23.32
N CYS A 55 3.26 6.48 22.73
CA CYS A 55 3.02 6.67 21.32
C CYS A 55 4.25 7.33 20.69
N ASP A 56 5.04 6.54 19.96
CA ASP A 56 6.13 7.06 19.17
C ASP A 56 5.61 7.48 17.79
N ASP A 57 5.70 8.77 17.50
CA ASP A 57 5.28 9.35 16.23
C ASP A 57 6.49 9.53 15.30
N MET A 58 6.37 9.05 14.07
CA MET A 58 7.38 9.11 13.03
C MET A 58 6.77 9.52 11.69
N ARG A 59 7.56 10.23 10.88
CA ARG A 59 7.24 10.38 9.46
C ARG A 59 7.19 9.01 8.80
N TRP A 60 6.27 8.84 7.85
CA TRP A 60 6.24 7.63 7.04
C TRP A 60 7.60 7.40 6.38
N ASN A 61 8.08 6.17 6.48
CA ASN A 61 9.29 5.71 5.82
C ASN A 61 9.04 4.26 5.35
N PRO A 62 9.24 3.94 4.06
CA PRO A 62 8.91 2.63 3.52
C PRO A 62 9.74 1.51 4.17
N ASP A 63 11.03 1.75 4.43
CA ASP A 63 11.90 0.75 5.07
C ASP A 63 11.47 0.48 6.52
N LEU A 64 11.11 1.51 7.26
CA LEU A 64 10.56 1.39 8.62
C LEU A 64 9.23 0.63 8.60
N ASN A 65 8.35 0.96 7.66
CA ASN A 65 7.07 0.28 7.51
C ASN A 65 7.25 -1.22 7.28
N LEU A 66 8.13 -1.59 6.34
CA LEU A 66 8.46 -2.99 6.05
C LEU A 66 9.07 -3.70 7.27
N ALA A 67 9.98 -3.04 7.99
CA ALA A 67 10.55 -3.60 9.21
C ALA A 67 9.48 -3.88 10.28
N LEU A 68 8.53 -2.95 10.46
CA LEU A 68 7.40 -3.13 11.37
C LEU A 68 6.48 -4.28 10.93
N ILE A 69 6.23 -4.44 9.62
CA ILE A 69 5.46 -5.55 9.07
C ILE A 69 6.13 -6.89 9.36
N HIS A 70 7.43 -7.02 9.08
CA HIS A 70 8.18 -8.26 9.36
C HIS A 70 8.28 -8.57 10.85
N ASP A 71 8.26 -7.55 11.70
CA ASP A 71 8.18 -7.72 13.16
C ASP A 71 6.74 -7.97 13.66
N LYS A 72 5.78 -8.14 12.74
CA LYS A 72 4.37 -8.46 13.03
C LYS A 72 3.58 -7.35 13.72
N PHE A 73 3.98 -6.10 13.53
CA PHE A 73 3.25 -4.95 14.05
C PHE A 73 2.06 -4.66 13.12
N ARG A 74 0.91 -5.24 13.48
CA ARG A 74 -0.38 -4.96 12.83
C ARG A 74 -0.87 -3.55 13.12
N ALA A 75 -1.68 -3.01 12.24
CA ALA A 75 -2.42 -1.79 12.51
C ALA A 75 -3.49 -2.02 13.60
N GLN A 76 -3.96 -0.94 14.22
CA GLN A 76 -5.00 -1.00 15.25
C GLN A 76 -6.32 -1.60 14.73
N THR A 77 -6.65 -1.32 13.48
CA THR A 77 -7.90 -1.73 12.83
C THR A 77 -7.63 -2.18 11.40
N ARG A 78 -8.53 -2.99 10.83
CA ARG A 78 -8.43 -3.45 9.44
C ARG A 78 -8.49 -2.29 8.44
N ASP A 79 -9.35 -1.30 8.70
CA ASP A 79 -9.45 -0.10 7.86
C ASP A 79 -8.13 0.67 7.85
N ASN A 80 -7.49 0.82 9.01
CA ASN A 80 -6.20 1.50 9.11
C ASN A 80 -5.05 0.68 8.49
N GLU A 81 -5.11 -0.65 8.53
CA GLU A 81 -4.20 -1.51 7.77
C GLU A 81 -4.40 -1.30 6.26
N GLY A 82 -5.64 -1.17 5.80
CA GLY A 82 -5.99 -0.85 4.42
C GLY A 82 -5.38 0.48 3.98
N GLU A 83 -5.53 1.56 4.75
CA GLU A 83 -4.90 2.85 4.45
C GLU A 83 -3.37 2.77 4.41
N ARG A 84 -2.78 2.06 5.39
CA ARG A 84 -1.32 1.84 5.50
C ARG A 84 -0.77 1.13 4.26
N PHE A 85 -1.40 0.04 3.85
CA PHE A 85 -1.00 -0.72 2.66
C PHE A 85 -1.34 0.04 1.37
N GLY A 86 -2.44 0.80 1.33
CA GLY A 86 -2.78 1.63 0.18
C GLY A 86 -1.73 2.72 -0.06
N PHE A 87 -1.19 3.32 1.00
CA PHE A 87 -0.07 4.26 0.88
C PHE A 87 1.25 3.56 0.53
N MET A 88 1.46 2.32 1.00
CA MET A 88 2.61 1.50 0.58
C MET A 88 2.57 1.14 -0.92
N LEU A 89 1.37 0.88 -1.46
CA LEU A 89 1.18 0.60 -2.89
C LEU A 89 1.60 1.77 -3.78
N ASP A 90 1.42 3.02 -3.33
CA ASP A 90 1.90 4.19 -4.06
C ASP A 90 3.42 4.13 -4.30
N ASP A 91 4.19 3.79 -3.27
CA ASP A 91 5.64 3.66 -3.38
C ASP A 91 6.05 2.43 -4.21
N ALA A 92 5.35 1.30 -4.04
CA ALA A 92 5.62 0.06 -4.76
C ALA A 92 5.32 0.16 -6.27
N LEU A 93 4.30 0.93 -6.66
CA LEU A 93 3.89 1.10 -8.06
C LEU A 93 4.63 2.24 -8.76
N ARG A 94 5.24 3.18 -8.02
CA ARG A 94 5.98 4.32 -8.58
C ARG A 94 7.05 3.94 -9.61
N PRO A 95 7.83 2.85 -9.47
CA PRO A 95 8.78 2.44 -10.51
C PRO A 95 8.12 2.12 -11.86
N ALA A 96 6.92 1.52 -11.85
CA ALA A 96 6.17 1.24 -13.08
C ALA A 96 5.63 2.55 -13.68
N GLU A 97 5.07 3.44 -12.85
CA GLU A 97 4.59 4.75 -13.27
C GLU A 97 5.70 5.57 -13.94
N VAL A 98 6.87 5.70 -13.31
CA VAL A 98 8.01 6.45 -13.86
C VAL A 98 8.49 5.85 -15.17
N ARG A 99 8.50 4.52 -15.30
CA ARG A 99 8.99 3.82 -16.48
C ARG A 99 8.08 3.98 -17.69
N TYR A 100 6.76 3.87 -17.52
CA TYR A 100 5.81 3.83 -18.63
C TYR A 100 5.05 5.15 -18.85
N GLY A 101 5.07 6.05 -17.87
CA GLY A 101 4.34 7.31 -17.88
C GLY A 101 2.92 7.18 -17.32
N ASP A 102 2.48 8.25 -16.67
CA ASP A 102 1.20 8.36 -15.94
C ASP A 102 -0.01 7.85 -16.73
N GLY A 103 -0.24 8.39 -17.93
CA GLY A 103 -1.41 8.04 -18.74
C GLY A 103 -1.43 6.58 -19.17
N PHE A 104 -0.29 6.02 -19.58
CA PHE A 104 -0.20 4.62 -19.98
C PHE A 104 -0.39 3.69 -18.78
N PHE A 105 0.31 3.96 -17.67
CA PHE A 105 0.20 3.21 -16.43
C PHE A 105 -1.24 3.19 -15.92
N ASN A 106 -1.92 4.34 -15.90
CA ASN A 106 -3.30 4.46 -15.43
C ASN A 106 -4.30 3.63 -16.26
N ILE A 107 -4.07 3.50 -17.57
CA ILE A 107 -4.91 2.67 -18.43
C ILE A 107 -4.66 1.19 -18.15
N VAL A 108 -3.38 0.77 -18.12
CA VAL A 108 -3.02 -0.63 -17.85
C VAL A 108 -3.45 -1.05 -16.45
N LEU A 109 -3.35 -0.19 -15.44
CA LEU A 109 -3.82 -0.43 -14.09
C LEU A 109 -5.33 -0.71 -14.07
N GLN A 110 -6.12 0.14 -14.74
CA GLN A 110 -7.57 -0.05 -14.79
C GLN A 110 -7.96 -1.34 -15.50
N ASP A 111 -7.36 -1.63 -16.66
CA ASP A 111 -7.66 -2.85 -17.41
C ASP A 111 -7.20 -4.09 -16.63
N PHE A 112 -6.01 -4.05 -16.01
CA PHE A 112 -5.53 -5.12 -15.12
C PHE A 112 -6.51 -5.40 -13.99
N LEU A 113 -6.91 -4.38 -13.22
CA LEU A 113 -7.79 -4.58 -12.07
C LEU A 113 -9.15 -5.18 -12.47
N ARG A 114 -9.67 -4.85 -13.64
CA ARG A 114 -10.93 -5.41 -14.15
C ARG A 114 -10.76 -6.84 -14.66
N ASP A 115 -9.71 -7.08 -15.44
CA ASP A 115 -9.45 -8.39 -16.04
C ASP A 115 -9.16 -9.46 -14.97
N GLU A 116 -8.51 -9.08 -13.87
CA GLU A 116 -8.23 -9.96 -12.73
C GLU A 116 -9.39 -10.01 -11.70
N GLY A 117 -10.55 -9.39 -11.98
CA GLY A 117 -11.75 -9.50 -11.14
C GLY A 117 -11.76 -8.64 -9.87
N PHE A 118 -10.86 -7.67 -9.71
CA PHE A 118 -10.90 -6.77 -8.56
C PHE A 118 -12.14 -5.86 -8.57
N ASP A 119 -12.84 -5.71 -9.70
CA ASP A 119 -14.11 -4.97 -9.76
C ASP A 119 -15.33 -5.75 -9.22
N ASP A 120 -15.15 -7.01 -8.82
CA ASP A 120 -16.12 -7.74 -7.99
C ASP A 120 -16.00 -7.36 -6.50
N LEU A 121 -14.86 -6.80 -6.08
CA LEU A 121 -14.64 -6.37 -4.70
C LEU A 121 -15.31 -5.01 -4.46
N PRO A 122 -16.28 -4.89 -3.52
CA PRO A 122 -17.12 -3.69 -3.42
C PRO A 122 -16.36 -2.37 -3.24
N ALA A 123 -15.28 -2.38 -2.46
CA ALA A 123 -14.46 -1.20 -2.20
C ALA A 123 -13.75 -0.70 -3.48
N VAL A 124 -13.18 -1.62 -4.27
CA VAL A 124 -12.46 -1.31 -5.51
C VAL A 124 -13.45 -0.96 -6.62
N ALA A 125 -14.53 -1.73 -6.75
CA ALA A 125 -15.61 -1.49 -7.71
C ALA A 125 -16.19 -0.07 -7.58
N ALA A 126 -16.41 0.40 -6.35
CA ALA A 126 -16.91 1.75 -6.09
C ALA A 126 -15.97 2.85 -6.61
N LYS A 127 -14.66 2.64 -6.54
CA LYS A 127 -13.65 3.58 -7.07
C LYS A 127 -13.56 3.48 -8.59
N LEU A 128 -13.45 2.27 -9.13
CA LEU A 128 -13.35 2.02 -10.57
C LEU A 128 -14.55 2.54 -11.36
N LYS A 129 -15.77 2.54 -10.79
CA LYS A 129 -16.96 3.15 -11.42
C LYS A 129 -16.86 4.65 -11.63
N ARG A 130 -16.01 5.33 -10.85
CA ARG A 130 -15.83 6.79 -10.89
C ARG A 130 -14.66 7.20 -11.79
N ILE A 131 -13.83 6.25 -12.20
CA ILE A 131 -12.69 6.52 -13.07
C ILE A 131 -13.13 6.37 -14.52
N TYR A 132 -12.89 7.40 -15.34
CA TYR A 132 -13.20 7.36 -16.76
C TYR A 132 -12.38 6.27 -17.46
N ARG A 133 -13.07 5.35 -18.12
CA ARG A 133 -12.44 4.29 -18.91
C ARG A 133 -11.94 4.87 -20.23
N SER A 134 -10.63 5.05 -20.33
CA SER A 134 -10.00 5.36 -21.61
C SER A 134 -9.84 4.08 -22.44
N SER A 135 -10.45 4.03 -23.62
CA SER A 135 -10.22 2.97 -24.60
C SER A 135 -9.03 3.33 -25.49
N ALA A 136 -7.82 3.41 -24.92
CA ALA A 136 -6.63 3.60 -25.73
C ALA A 136 -6.16 2.25 -26.29
N VAL A 137 -5.92 2.19 -27.59
CA VAL A 137 -5.22 1.04 -28.19
C VAL A 137 -3.73 1.21 -27.88
N TYR A 138 -3.19 0.34 -27.04
CA TYR A 138 -1.76 0.29 -26.73
C TYR A 138 -1.13 -1.00 -27.25
N SER A 139 0.19 -0.97 -27.43
CA SER A 139 0.95 -2.15 -27.83
C SER A 139 0.97 -3.19 -26.70
N GLN A 140 0.81 -4.46 -27.06
CA GLN A 140 0.66 -5.55 -26.10
C GLN A 140 1.91 -5.76 -25.23
N ALA A 141 3.11 -5.71 -25.82
CA ALA A 141 4.34 -6.04 -25.09
C ALA A 141 4.64 -5.10 -23.90
N PRO A 142 4.67 -3.75 -24.05
CA PRO A 142 4.87 -2.86 -22.90
C PRO A 142 3.75 -2.94 -21.87
N ALA A 143 2.52 -3.25 -22.31
CA ALA A 143 1.40 -3.40 -21.40
C ALA A 143 1.52 -4.67 -20.55
N MET A 144 1.94 -5.79 -21.13
CA MET A 144 2.21 -7.02 -20.37
C MET A 144 3.31 -6.78 -19.31
N GLU A 145 4.42 -6.14 -19.67
CA GLU A 145 5.47 -5.83 -18.68
C GLU A 145 4.98 -4.89 -17.57
N CYS A 146 4.09 -3.94 -17.89
CA CYS A 146 3.47 -3.08 -16.90
C CYS A 146 2.50 -3.85 -16.00
N ARG A 147 1.68 -4.76 -16.56
CA ARG A 147 0.79 -5.67 -15.80
C ARG A 147 1.59 -6.55 -14.85
N GLU A 148 2.72 -7.10 -15.28
CA GLU A 148 3.59 -7.90 -14.41
C GLU A 148 4.10 -7.10 -13.22
N LYS A 149 4.43 -5.82 -13.41
CA LYS A 149 4.84 -4.94 -12.30
C LYS A 149 3.69 -4.63 -11.34
N ILE A 150 2.49 -4.37 -11.86
CA ILE A 150 1.29 -4.16 -11.04
C ILE A 150 0.96 -5.43 -10.25
N SER A 151 0.90 -6.58 -10.93
CA SER A 151 0.67 -7.88 -10.31
C SER A 151 1.71 -8.15 -9.22
N GLY A 152 3.00 -7.94 -9.50
CA GLY A 152 4.07 -8.15 -8.53
C GLY A 152 3.90 -7.29 -7.26
N ALA A 153 3.55 -6.01 -7.42
CA ALA A 153 3.32 -5.12 -6.28
C ALA A 153 2.10 -5.55 -5.43
N LEU A 154 1.00 -5.97 -6.07
CA LEU A 154 -0.19 -6.46 -5.37
C LEU A 154 0.06 -7.81 -4.68
N SER A 155 0.75 -8.73 -5.35
CA SER A 155 1.14 -10.03 -4.79
C SER A 155 2.07 -9.85 -3.58
N GLU A 156 3.08 -8.99 -3.67
CA GLU A 156 3.96 -8.67 -2.54
C GLU A 156 3.16 -8.10 -1.35
N CYS A 157 2.18 -7.23 -1.60
CA CYS A 157 1.29 -6.75 -0.54
C CYS A 157 0.45 -7.87 0.09
N GLY A 158 -0.09 -8.78 -0.73
CA GLY A 158 -0.82 -9.96 -0.26
C GLY A 158 0.05 -10.86 0.63
N GLU A 159 1.26 -11.19 0.16
CA GLU A 159 2.25 -11.99 0.91
C GLU A 159 2.65 -11.31 2.23
N LEU A 160 2.80 -9.98 2.25
CA LEU A 160 3.07 -9.26 3.49
C LEU A 160 1.92 -9.35 4.49
N LEU A 161 0.66 -9.37 4.03
CA LEU A 161 -0.51 -9.55 4.89
C LEU A 161 -0.58 -10.98 5.45
N THR A 162 -0.39 -12.00 4.61
CA THR A 162 -0.55 -13.41 5.01
C THR A 162 0.67 -13.97 5.70
N ASP A 163 1.87 -13.74 5.17
CA ASP A 163 3.09 -14.43 5.59
C ASP A 163 3.83 -13.65 6.68
N SER A 164 3.81 -12.32 6.60
CA SER A 164 4.47 -11.47 7.61
C SER A 164 3.52 -11.08 8.74
N LEU A 165 2.34 -10.53 8.44
CA LEU A 165 1.39 -10.13 9.48
C LEU A 165 0.51 -11.28 9.99
N GLU A 166 0.51 -12.43 9.33
CA GLU A 166 -0.23 -13.64 9.74
C GLU A 166 -1.76 -13.43 9.77
N TYR A 167 -2.30 -12.60 8.86
CA TYR A 167 -3.73 -12.56 8.63
C TYR A 167 -4.19 -13.83 7.90
N ALA A 168 -5.37 -14.33 8.25
CA ALA A 168 -6.00 -15.37 7.45
C ALA A 168 -6.43 -14.80 6.08
N GLU A 169 -6.57 -15.66 5.07
CA GLU A 169 -6.87 -15.23 3.70
C GLU A 169 -8.18 -14.42 3.62
N ASP A 170 -9.21 -14.84 4.36
CA ASP A 170 -10.51 -14.17 4.47
C ASP A 170 -10.44 -12.81 5.20
N GLU A 171 -9.39 -12.58 5.99
CA GLU A 171 -9.11 -11.27 6.59
C GLU A 171 -8.19 -10.41 5.70
N ALA A 172 -7.24 -11.03 5.01
CA ALA A 172 -6.25 -10.36 4.17
C ALA A 172 -6.88 -9.79 2.89
N GLU A 173 -7.78 -10.55 2.25
CA GLU A 173 -8.48 -10.13 1.03
C GLU A 173 -9.19 -8.77 1.18
N PRO A 174 -10.07 -8.55 2.19
CA PRO A 174 -10.72 -7.25 2.36
C PRO A 174 -9.74 -6.12 2.74
N ILE A 175 -8.62 -6.42 3.42
CA ILE A 175 -7.58 -5.41 3.71
C ILE A 175 -6.88 -4.99 2.40
N LEU A 176 -6.52 -5.95 1.54
CA LEU A 176 -5.93 -5.66 0.23
C LEU A 176 -6.91 -4.90 -0.66
N ALA A 177 -8.19 -5.27 -0.66
CA ALA A 177 -9.23 -4.54 -1.37
C ALA A 177 -9.34 -3.08 -0.90
N ALA A 178 -9.30 -2.85 0.43
CA ALA A 178 -9.28 -1.51 1.01
C ALA A 178 -8.02 -0.73 0.63
N ALA A 179 -6.84 -1.38 0.60
CA ALA A 179 -5.59 -0.79 0.17
C ALA A 179 -5.62 -0.34 -1.31
N ILE A 180 -6.11 -1.18 -2.20
CA ILE A 180 -6.30 -0.84 -3.62
C ILE A 180 -7.29 0.33 -3.75
N ALA A 181 -8.41 0.28 -3.03
CA ALA A 181 -9.41 1.35 -3.07
C ALA A 181 -8.86 2.70 -2.55
N TYR A 182 -8.04 2.67 -1.51
CA TYR A 182 -7.34 3.85 -0.99
C TYR A 182 -6.34 4.40 -2.02
N TYR A 183 -5.53 3.52 -2.62
CA TYR A 183 -4.59 3.90 -3.67
C TYR A 183 -5.29 4.55 -4.88
N LEU A 184 -6.38 3.94 -5.37
CA LEU A 184 -7.17 4.50 -6.48
C LEU A 184 -7.78 5.86 -6.13
N ASP A 185 -8.24 6.06 -4.89
CA ASP A 185 -8.79 7.33 -4.45
C ASP A 185 -7.76 8.46 -4.52
N ASP A 186 -6.55 8.22 -4.00
CA ASP A 186 -5.47 9.20 -4.01
C ASP A 186 -4.97 9.42 -5.44
N ARG A 187 -4.74 8.33 -6.20
CA ARG A 187 -4.18 8.35 -7.55
C ARG A 187 -5.01 9.10 -8.58
N PHE A 188 -6.33 8.92 -8.52
CA PHE A 188 -7.28 9.56 -9.42
C PHE A 188 -7.99 10.76 -8.79
N HIS A 189 -7.57 11.16 -7.58
CA HIS A 189 -8.10 12.28 -6.82
C HIS A 189 -9.64 12.23 -6.66
N LEU A 190 -10.20 11.04 -6.45
CA LEU A 190 -11.65 10.81 -6.50
C LEU A 190 -12.36 11.61 -5.39
N THR A 191 -11.85 11.57 -4.16
CA THR A 191 -12.44 12.38 -3.08
C THR A 191 -12.33 13.88 -3.37
N ASN A 192 -11.29 14.37 -4.06
CA ASN A 192 -11.20 15.79 -4.43
C ASN A 192 -12.29 16.19 -5.42
N GLN A 193 -12.55 15.36 -6.43
CA GLN A 193 -13.63 15.60 -7.39
C GLN A 193 -14.98 15.71 -6.69
N GLU A 194 -15.23 14.83 -5.71
CA GLU A 194 -16.45 14.85 -4.91
C GLU A 194 -16.60 16.10 -4.06
N LEU A 195 -15.53 16.53 -3.38
CA LEU A 195 -15.52 17.77 -2.61
C LEU A 195 -15.76 19.02 -3.48
N LEU A 196 -15.38 18.96 -4.76
CA LEU A 196 -15.60 20.02 -5.74
C LEU A 196 -16.95 19.93 -6.46
N GLY A 197 -17.77 18.92 -6.17
CA GLY A 197 -19.06 18.70 -6.83
C GLY A 197 -18.95 18.24 -8.30
N LEU A 198 -17.78 17.73 -8.71
CA LEU A 198 -17.54 17.16 -10.02
C LEU A 198 -17.90 15.67 -9.96
N ARG A 199 -19.06 15.30 -10.50
CA ARG A 199 -19.51 13.92 -10.67
C ARG A 199 -19.90 13.67 -12.12
#